data_AF-A0A8J5WME1-F1
#
_entry.id   AF-A0A8J5WME1-F1
#
_cell.length_a   1.000
_cell.length_b   1.000
_cell.length_c   1.000
_cell.angle_alpha   90.00
_cell.angle_beta   90.00
_cell.angle_gamma   90.00
#
_symmetry.space_group_name_H-M   'P 1'
#
loop_
_entity.id
_entity.type
_entity.pdbx_description
1 polymer ?
#
loop_
_entity_poly.entity_id
_entity_poly.type
_entity_poly.pdbx_seq_one_letter_code
_entity_poly.pdbx_strand_id
1 'polypeptide(L)' 'MQWRIQKKHMQEEEGSVYAPSFDHGVGDPVENDIFVKPQHKIVIVEGNYLFLEEDGWREIRALFDEKW' A
#
# COMPACT_ATOMS: atom_id res chain seq x y z
N MET A 1 -26.89 -10.83 -1.47
CA MET A 1 -25.89 -10.16 -2.35
C MET A 1 -24.64 -11.02 -2.29
N GLN A 2 -24.35 -11.78 -3.35
CA GLN A 2 -23.29 -12.80 -3.33
C GLN A 2 -22.05 -12.21 -3.99
N TRP A 3 -21.04 -11.85 -3.19
CA TRP A 3 -19.76 -11.38 -3.70
C TRP A 3 -19.05 -12.51 -4.43
N ARG A 4 -18.85 -12.33 -5.74
CA ARG A 4 -18.19 -13.30 -6.61
C ARG A 4 -16.73 -12.89 -6.72
N ILE A 5 -15.89 -13.38 -5.80
CA ILE A 5 -14.44 -13.13 -5.81
C ILE A 5 -13.86 -13.81 -7.05
N GLN A 6 -13.51 -13.02 -8.06
CA GLN A 6 -12.65 -13.48 -9.15
C GLN A 6 -11.23 -13.46 -8.62
N LYS A 7 -10.67 -14.63 -8.26
CA LYS A 7 -9.24 -14.73 -7.97
C LYS A 7 -8.47 -14.40 -9.25
N LYS A 8 -7.99 -13.17 -9.37
CA LYS A 8 -7.03 -12.78 -10.39
C LYS A 8 -5.69 -13.39 -9.94
N HIS A 9 -5.19 -14.39 -10.66
CA HIS A 9 -3.85 -14.92 -10.42
C HIS A 9 -2.82 -13.86 -10.79
N MET A 10 -2.44 -13.04 -9.83
CA MET A 10 -1.31 -12.12 -9.96
C MET A 10 -0.05 -12.93 -9.71
N GLN A 11 0.90 -12.88 -10.65
CA GLN A 11 2.19 -13.55 -10.46
C GLN A 11 2.98 -12.78 -9.40
N GLU A 12 3.18 -13.41 -8.25
CA GLU A 12 4.06 -12.90 -7.21
C GLU A 12 5.52 -13.12 -7.65
N GLU A 13 6.17 -12.05 -8.10
CA GLU A 13 7.63 -12.04 -8.25
C GLU A 13 8.28 -11.78 -6.89
N GLU A 14 9.38 -12.47 -6.58
CA GLU A 14 10.09 -12.33 -5.31
C GLU A 14 10.47 -10.87 -5.02
N GLY A 15 10.03 -10.35 -3.88
CA GLY A 15 10.23 -8.94 -3.48
C GLY A 15 9.22 -7.94 -4.05
N SER A 16 8.23 -8.39 -4.83
CA SER A 16 7.11 -7.53 -5.25
C SER A 16 5.99 -7.54 -4.20
N VAL A 17 5.28 -6.42 -4.09
CA VAL A 17 4.15 -6.29 -3.17
C VAL A 17 2.98 -5.55 -3.84
N TYR A 18 1.77 -5.96 -3.48
CA TYR A 18 0.55 -5.23 -3.79
C TYR A 18 0.09 -4.44 -2.58
N ALA A 19 -0.29 -3.18 -2.79
CA ALA A 19 -0.86 -2.31 -1.78
C ALA A 19 -2.25 -1.82 -2.23
N PRO A 20 -3.16 -1.55 -1.27
CA PRO A 20 -4.46 -0.99 -1.59
C PRO A 20 -4.36 0.48 -2.01
N SER A 21 -5.33 0.95 -2.78
CA SER A 21 -5.58 2.37 -3.04
C SER A 21 -6.98 2.78 -2.54
N PHE A 22 -7.37 4.03 -2.77
CA PHE A 22 -8.71 4.52 -2.49
C PHE A 22 -9.28 5.24 -3.72
N ASP A 23 -10.46 4.83 -4.18
CA ASP A 23 -11.16 5.49 -5.28
C ASP A 23 -12.11 6.56 -4.74
N HIS A 24 -11.80 7.84 -4.95
CA HIS A 24 -12.63 8.96 -4.49
C HIS A 24 -13.96 9.12 -5.24
N GLY A 25 -14.09 8.56 -6.45
CA GLY A 25 -15.35 8.57 -7.20
C GLY A 25 -16.37 7.59 -6.61
N VAL A 26 -15.88 6.47 -6.08
CA VAL A 26 -16.70 5.43 -5.44
C VAL A 26 -16.80 5.63 -3.92
N GLY A 27 -15.75 6.16 -3.30
CA GLY A 27 -15.64 6.33 -1.85
C GLY A 27 -15.22 5.05 -1.12
N ASP A 28 -14.57 4.11 -1.80
CA ASP A 28 -14.18 2.81 -1.26
C ASP A 28 -12.70 2.48 -1.52
N PRO A 29 -12.08 1.66 -0.64
CA PRO A 29 -10.76 1.11 -0.89
C PRO A 29 -10.78 0.11 -2.06
N VAL A 30 -9.68 0.09 -2.81
CA VAL A 30 -9.46 -0.87 -3.90
C VAL A 30 -8.32 -1.80 -3.50
N GLU A 31 -8.62 -3.09 -3.38
CA GLU A 31 -7.61 -4.10 -3.03
C GLU A 31 -6.61 -4.33 -4.18
N ASN A 32 -5.33 -4.50 -3.83
CA ASN A 32 -4.24 -4.85 -4.75
C ASN A 32 -4.07 -3.92 -5.97
N ASP A 33 -4.37 -2.64 -5.82
CA ASP A 33 -4.36 -1.67 -6.93
C ASP A 33 -2.96 -1.14 -7.25
N ILE A 34 -2.14 -0.94 -6.21
CA ILE A 34 -0.78 -0.42 -6.37
C ILE A 34 0.19 -1.59 -6.40
N PHE A 35 0.89 -1.78 -7.51
CA PHE A 35 1.92 -2.81 -7.63
C PHE A 35 3.33 -2.21 -7.51
N VAL A 36 4.07 -2.63 -6.50
CA VAL A 36 5.46 -2.23 -6.27
C VAL A 36 6.37 -3.40 -6.64
N LYS A 37 7.28 -3.15 -7.58
CA LYS A 37 8.27 -4.13 -8.03
C LYS A 37 9.66 -3.81 -7.48
N PRO A 38 10.56 -4.81 -7.36
CA PRO A 38 11.96 -4.61 -6.98
C PRO A 38 12.75 -3.63 -7.86
N GLN A 39 12.31 -3.40 -9.11
CA GLN A 39 12.97 -2.45 -10.01
C GLN A 39 12.63 -0.99 -9.70
N HIS A 40 11.55 -0.71 -8.96
CA HIS A 40 11.25 0.66 -8.49
C HIS A 40 12.33 1.11 -7.51
N LYS A 41 13.04 2.19 -7.86
CA LYS A 41 14.17 2.70 -7.07
C LYS A 41 13.75 3.68 -5.98
N ILE A 42 12.57 4.29 -6.14
CA ILE A 42 12.02 5.27 -5.20
C ILE A 42 10.54 4.92 -5.02
N VAL A 43 10.12 4.85 -3.76
CA VAL A 43 8.72 4.75 -3.36
C VAL A 43 8.43 5.94 -2.46
N ILE A 44 7.44 6.74 -2.83
CA ILE A 44 6.97 7.87 -2.03
C ILE A 44 5.73 7.39 -1.29
N VAL A 45 5.73 7.54 0.03
CA VAL A 45 4.58 7.23 0.87
C VAL A 45 4.04 8.55 1.42
N GLU A 46 2.74 8.78 1.25
CA GLU A 46 2.04 9.95 1.76
C GLU A 46 0.87 9.54 2.67
N GLY A 47 0.59 10.35 3.69
CA GLY A 47 -0.51 10.10 4.62
C GLY A 47 -0.38 10.89 5.91
N ASN A 48 -1.51 11.05 6.61
CA ASN A 48 -1.59 11.91 7.79
C ASN A 48 -0.86 11.34 9.03
N TYR A 49 -0.66 10.02 9.10
CA TYR A 49 -0.21 9.35 10.31
C TYR A 49 1.22 8.78 10.21
N LEU A 50 1.97 9.10 9.15
CA LEU A 50 3.32 8.56 8.93
C LEU A 50 4.33 8.94 10.03
N PHE A 51 4.04 9.99 10.80
CA PHE A 51 4.85 10.45 11.93
C PHE A 51 4.08 10.48 13.26
N LEU A 52 2.93 9.79 13.34
CA LEU A 52 2.16 9.70 14.58
C LEU A 52 2.89 8.79 15.59
N GLU A 53 3.13 9.28 16.81
CA GLU A 53 3.89 8.55 17.85
C GLU A 53 3.01 7.61 18.72
N GLU A 54 1.87 7.18 18.19
CA GLU A 54 0.95 6.24 18.83
C GLU A 54 1.26 4.78 18.45
N ASP A 55 0.85 3.86 19.31
CA ASP A 55 1.06 2.43 19.10
C ASP A 55 0.43 1.97 17.78
N GLY A 56 1.17 1.19 16.99
CA GLY A 56 0.78 0.73 15.64
C GLY A 56 1.25 1.63 14.50
N TRP A 57 1.57 2.90 14.76
CA TRP A 57 2.14 3.84 13.78
C TRP A 57 3.61 4.20 14.07
N ARG A 58 4.00 4.16 15.35
CA ARG A 58 5.31 4.60 15.84
C ARG A 58 6.49 3.99 15.09
N GLU A 59 6.40 2.72 14.71
CA GLU A 59 7.49 1.98 14.09
C GLU A 59 7.72 2.37 12.62
N ILE A 60 6.69 2.88 11.93
CA ILE A 60 6.74 3.18 10.48
C ILE A 60 7.79 4.25 10.17
N ARG A 61 7.96 5.24 11.06
CA ARG A 61 8.92 6.33 10.89
C ARG A 61 10.36 5.83 10.70
N ALA A 62 10.71 4.70 11.31
CA ALA A 62 12.04 4.12 11.21
C ALA A 62 12.29 3.41 9.86
N LEU A 63 11.25 3.14 9.08
CA LEU A 63 11.34 2.43 7.80
C LEU A 63 11.71 3.35 6.62
N PHE A 64 11.52 4.66 6.76
CA PHE A 64 11.81 5.62 5.69
C PHE A 64 13.27 6.08 5.70
N ASP A 65 13.92 6.02 4.54
CA ASP A 65 15.27 6.57 4.34
C ASP A 65 15.29 8.10 4.53
N GLU A 66 14.35 8.81 3.93
CA GLU A 66 14.20 10.27 3.99
C GLU A 66 12.82 10.68 4.54
N LYS A 67 12.76 11.78 5.31
CA LYS A 67 11.56 12.26 6.00
C LYS A 67 11.55 13.78 6.07
N TRP A 68 10.43 14.42 5.72
CA TRP A 68 10.26 15.87 5.67
C TRP A 68 8.95 16.31 6.33
#